data_AF-A0AAU6QS89-F1
#
_entry.id   AF-A0AAU6QS89-F1
#
_cell.length_a   1.000
_cell.length_b   1.000
_cell.length_c   1.000
_cell.angle_alpha   90.00
_cell.angle_beta   90.00
_cell.angle_gamma   90.00
#
_symmetry.space_group_name_H-M   'P 1'
#
loop_
_entity.id
_entity.type
_entity.pdbx_description
1 polymer ?
#
loop_
_entity_poly.entity_id
_entity_poly.type
_entity_poly.pdbx_seq_one_letter_code
_entity_poly.pdbx_strand_id
1 'polypeptide(L)'
;MKHPQIAEACRKAFTGFELNDKTDLVSLLADDIVFEFSDSLPYGGTYRGKDEFLAFWKHVYKKWEYFNYDARAVLEADDYIIVPVIARAKSTNGYSMQNEHLFLFEVRDGRIVHGRLYADTARGRDILEDRPPKSYPKMIVG
;
A
#
# COMPACT_ATOMS: atom_id res chain seq x y z
N MET A 1 6.17 -21.88 5.60
CA MET A 1 5.20 -20.90 5.11
C MET A 1 3.86 -21.58 4.93
N LYS A 2 2.87 -21.21 5.75
CA LYS A 2 1.46 -21.59 5.74
C LYS A 2 0.71 -21.03 4.53
N HIS A 3 1.15 -19.89 3.99
CA HIS A 3 0.46 -19.16 2.92
C HIS A 3 1.37 -18.85 1.72
N PRO A 4 2.01 -19.87 1.10
CA PRO A 4 3.01 -19.65 0.05
C PRO A 4 2.48 -18.93 -1.19
N GLN A 5 1.22 -19.18 -1.57
CA GLN A 5 0.59 -18.52 -2.73
C GLN A 5 0.37 -17.02 -2.50
N ILE A 6 -0.04 -16.63 -1.29
CA ILE A 6 -0.26 -15.22 -0.94
C ILE A 6 1.08 -14.49 -0.81
N ALA A 7 2.10 -15.13 -0.22
CA ALA A 7 3.43 -14.56 -0.14
C ALA A 7 4.02 -14.30 -1.54
N GLU A 8 3.85 -15.23 -2.47
CA GLU A 8 4.30 -15.04 -3.86
C GLU A 8 3.51 -13.94 -4.59
N ALA A 9 2.18 -13.91 -4.42
CA ALA A 9 1.36 -12.83 -4.94
C ALA A 9 1.78 -11.45 -4.39
N CYS A 10 2.17 -11.37 -3.11
CA CYS A 10 2.75 -10.16 -2.53
C CYS A 10 4.10 -9.79 -3.16
N ARG A 11 4.98 -10.76 -3.43
CA ARG A 11 6.27 -10.49 -4.10
C ARG A 11 6.04 -9.86 -5.47
N LYS A 12 5.16 -10.45 -6.29
CA LYS A 12 4.78 -9.90 -7.61
C LYS A 12 4.14 -8.52 -7.50
N ALA A 13 3.25 -8.32 -6.53
CA ALA A 13 2.52 -7.07 -6.36
C ALA A 13 3.39 -5.89 -5.92
N PHE A 14 4.47 -6.17 -5.18
CA PHE A 14 5.19 -5.13 -4.44
C PHE A 14 6.70 -5.08 -4.69
N THR A 15 7.32 -5.99 -5.43
CA THR A 15 8.79 -5.98 -5.66
C THR A 15 9.14 -5.44 -7.04
N GLY A 16 10.27 -4.72 -7.15
CA GLY A 16 10.83 -4.35 -8.44
C GLY A 16 10.12 -3.20 -9.14
N PHE A 17 9.46 -2.32 -8.37
CA PHE A 17 8.83 -1.07 -8.82
C PHE A 17 7.98 -1.21 -10.10
N GLU A 18 8.57 -1.00 -11.27
CA GLU A 18 7.92 -1.07 -12.57
C GLU A 18 7.39 -2.48 -12.91
N LEU A 19 7.86 -3.50 -12.21
CA LEU A 19 7.43 -4.90 -12.36
C LEU A 19 6.20 -5.27 -11.52
N ASN A 20 5.63 -4.33 -10.76
CA ASN A 20 4.51 -4.62 -9.87
C ASN A 20 3.27 -5.13 -10.63
N ASP A 21 2.89 -6.38 -10.39
CA ASP A 21 1.64 -6.99 -10.87
C ASP A 21 0.78 -7.44 -9.68
N LYS A 22 -0.40 -6.81 -9.53
CA LYS A 22 -1.31 -7.02 -8.40
C LYS A 22 -2.41 -8.03 -8.70
N THR A 23 -2.44 -8.60 -9.90
CA THR A 23 -3.54 -9.45 -10.38
C THR A 23 -3.77 -10.66 -9.48
N ASP A 24 -2.70 -11.40 -9.17
CA ASP A 24 -2.75 -12.56 -8.29
C ASP A 24 -3.20 -12.17 -6.87
N LEU A 25 -2.67 -11.08 -6.33
CA LEU A 25 -3.02 -10.60 -4.99
C LEU A 25 -4.52 -10.24 -4.89
N VAL A 26 -5.05 -9.54 -5.89
CA VAL A 26 -6.47 -9.19 -5.98
C VAL A 26 -7.34 -10.45 -6.08
N SER A 27 -6.90 -11.48 -6.81
CA SER A 27 -7.64 -12.75 -6.92
C SER A 27 -7.78 -13.48 -5.57
N LEU A 28 -6.82 -13.30 -4.67
CA LEU A 28 -6.74 -13.97 -3.37
C LEU A 28 -7.48 -13.24 -2.24
N LEU A 29 -8.01 -12.04 -2.49
CA LEU A 29 -8.89 -11.34 -1.56
C LEU A 29 -10.18 -12.14 -1.35
N ALA A 30 -10.66 -12.17 -0.10
CA ALA A 30 -12.03 -12.58 0.21
C ALA A 30 -13.02 -11.57 -0.38
N ASP A 31 -14.24 -12.01 -0.67
CA ASP A 31 -15.27 -11.14 -1.26
C ASP A 31 -15.73 -10.06 -0.26
N ASP A 32 -15.64 -10.35 1.04
CA ASP A 32 -15.96 -9.50 2.19
C ASP A 32 -14.74 -8.83 2.85
N ILE A 33 -13.60 -8.78 2.14
CA ILE A 33 -12.35 -8.14 2.60
C ILE A 33 -12.60 -6.78 3.27
N VAL A 34 -12.02 -6.57 4.45
CA VAL A 34 -11.96 -5.24 5.08
C VAL A 34 -10.57 -4.66 4.89
N PHE A 35 -10.46 -3.48 4.28
CA PHE A 35 -9.18 -2.81 4.10
C PHE A 35 -9.17 -1.44 4.78
N GLU A 36 -8.15 -1.18 5.59
CA GLU A 36 -8.00 0.05 6.37
C GLU A 36 -6.85 0.94 5.86
N PHE A 37 -7.17 2.22 5.69
CA PHE A 37 -6.21 3.30 5.52
C PHE A 37 -6.37 4.30 6.65
N SER A 38 -5.29 4.98 7.01
CA SER A 38 -5.40 6.08 7.97
C SER A 38 -6.34 7.17 7.43
N ASP A 39 -7.32 7.53 8.25
CA ASP A 39 -8.25 8.65 8.10
C ASP A 39 -7.59 10.04 8.08
N SER A 40 -6.27 10.11 8.32
CA SER A 40 -5.46 11.33 8.16
C SER A 40 -5.11 11.68 6.71
N LEU A 41 -5.57 10.85 5.75
CA LEU A 41 -5.54 11.12 4.31
C LEU A 41 -6.93 11.53 3.82
N PRO A 42 -7.08 12.37 2.78
CA PRO A 42 -8.38 12.75 2.23
C PRO A 42 -9.26 11.58 1.77
N TYR A 43 -8.63 10.45 1.41
CA TYR A 43 -9.29 9.20 1.05
C TYR A 43 -9.14 8.13 2.16
N GLY A 44 -8.78 8.50 3.37
CA GLY A 44 -8.62 7.55 4.46
C GLY A 44 -9.93 6.91 4.89
N GLY A 45 -9.84 5.83 5.68
CA GLY A 45 -11.00 5.13 6.21
C GLY A 45 -10.95 3.62 5.99
N THR A 46 -12.10 2.98 6.20
CA THR A 46 -12.28 1.53 6.10
C THR A 46 -13.15 1.21 4.89
N TYR A 47 -12.63 0.36 4.00
CA TYR A 47 -13.30 -0.12 2.80
C TYR A 47 -13.74 -1.57 2.99
N ARG A 48 -14.99 -1.90 2.69
CA ARG A 48 -15.60 -3.21 2.95
C ARG A 48 -16.06 -3.87 1.66
N GLY A 49 -15.58 -5.08 1.46
CA GLY A 49 -15.84 -5.88 0.27
C GLY A 49 -14.92 -5.50 -0.89
N LYS A 50 -14.79 -6.47 -1.81
CA LYS A 50 -13.86 -6.38 -2.93
C LYS A 50 -14.19 -5.24 -3.88
N ASP A 51 -15.47 -4.95 -4.10
CA ASP A 51 -15.92 -3.87 -4.97
C ASP A 51 -15.50 -2.49 -4.45
N GLU A 52 -15.68 -2.23 -3.15
CA GLU A 52 -15.31 -0.96 -2.53
C GLU A 52 -13.78 -0.78 -2.53
N PHE A 53 -13.04 -1.86 -2.24
CA PHE A 53 -11.58 -1.88 -2.30
C PHE A 53 -11.04 -1.54 -3.71
N LEU A 54 -11.61 -2.15 -4.75
CA LEU A 54 -11.19 -1.89 -6.14
C LEU A 54 -11.57 -0.48 -6.60
N ALA A 55 -12.77 -0.01 -6.25
CA ALA A 55 -13.20 1.35 -6.54
C ALA A 55 -12.30 2.39 -5.86
N PHE A 56 -11.90 2.13 -4.62
CA PHE A 56 -10.96 2.96 -3.87
C PHE A 56 -9.60 3.08 -4.57
N TRP A 57 -8.94 1.96 -4.89
CA TRP A 57 -7.63 2.02 -5.53
C TRP A 57 -7.70 2.67 -6.92
N LYS A 58 -8.77 2.43 -7.67
CA LYS A 58 -9.04 3.14 -8.93
C LYS A 58 -9.16 4.65 -8.72
N HIS A 59 -9.74 5.11 -7.61
CA HIS A 59 -9.78 6.53 -7.27
C HIS A 59 -8.39 7.07 -6.94
N VAL A 60 -7.63 6.39 -6.07
CA VAL A 60 -6.28 6.79 -5.67
C VAL A 60 -5.38 6.98 -6.89
N TYR A 61 -5.36 6.02 -7.81
CA TYR A 61 -4.46 6.05 -8.97
C TYR A 61 -4.72 7.21 -9.94
N LYS A 62 -5.89 7.87 -9.91
CA LYS A 62 -6.18 9.03 -10.78
C LYS A 62 -5.25 10.22 -10.53
N LYS A 63 -4.68 10.33 -9.32
CA LYS A 63 -3.79 11.44 -8.94
C LYS A 63 -2.33 11.20 -9.32
N TRP A 64 -1.98 10.02 -9.81
CA TRP A 64 -0.60 9.60 -10.00
C TRP A 64 -0.33 9.22 -11.46
N GLU A 65 0.77 9.73 -12.03
CA GLU A 65 1.33 9.24 -13.28
C GLU A 65 1.85 7.80 -13.10
N TYR A 66 2.50 7.56 -11.96
CA TYR A 66 2.87 6.24 -11.49
C TYR A 66 2.84 6.19 -9.97
N PHE A 67 2.58 5.00 -9.41
CA PHE A 67 2.67 4.72 -7.99
C PHE A 67 3.05 3.25 -7.81
N ASN A 68 4.35 3.04 -7.60
CA ASN A 68 4.97 1.72 -7.58
C ASN A 68 5.64 1.46 -6.23
N TYR A 69 5.81 0.19 -5.90
CA TYR A 69 6.37 -0.29 -4.64
C TYR A 69 7.61 -1.14 -4.89
N ASP A 70 8.49 -1.14 -3.90
CA ASP A 70 9.59 -2.09 -3.80
C ASP A 70 9.67 -2.67 -2.39
N ALA A 71 9.35 -3.95 -2.29
CA ALA A 71 9.28 -4.67 -1.04
C ALA A 71 10.68 -4.85 -0.47
N ARG A 72 10.84 -4.43 0.78
CA ARG A 72 12.04 -4.74 1.57
C ARG A 72 12.06 -6.20 1.98
N ALA A 73 10.88 -6.73 2.27
CA ALA A 73 10.67 -8.11 2.63
C ALA A 73 9.22 -8.50 2.37
N VAL A 74 8.99 -9.79 2.22
CA VAL A 74 7.67 -10.43 2.36
C VAL A 74 7.82 -11.43 3.49
N LEU A 75 7.16 -11.15 4.61
CA LEU A 75 7.26 -11.93 5.84
C LEU A 75 5.93 -12.63 6.09
N GLU A 76 5.99 -13.85 6.58
CA GLU A 76 4.81 -14.59 7.05
C GLU A 76 4.97 -14.86 8.55
N ALA A 77 3.92 -14.56 9.31
CA ALA A 77 3.82 -14.82 10.74
C ALA A 77 2.43 -15.36 11.05
N ASP A 78 2.32 -16.68 11.22
CA ASP A 78 1.06 -17.41 11.36
C ASP A 78 0.06 -17.08 10.25
N ASP A 79 -1.05 -16.42 10.61
CA ASP A 79 -2.12 -15.99 9.71
C ASP A 79 -1.89 -14.60 9.11
N TYR A 80 -0.70 -14.01 9.30
CA TYR A 80 -0.38 -12.67 8.79
C TYR A 80 0.70 -12.69 7.71
N ILE A 81 0.53 -11.83 6.71
CA ILE A 81 1.56 -11.48 5.73
C ILE A 81 1.91 -10.00 5.92
N ILE A 82 3.20 -9.71 6.11
CA ILE A 82 3.70 -8.37 6.41
C ILE A 82 4.67 -7.97 5.30
N VAL A 83 4.41 -6.83 4.66
CA VAL A 83 5.17 -6.35 3.52
C VAL A 83 5.57 -4.88 3.73
N PRO A 84 6.72 -4.62 4.36
CA PRO A 84 7.33 -3.29 4.36
C PRO A 84 7.84 -2.96 2.96
N VAL A 85 7.48 -1.79 2.43
CA VAL A 85 7.84 -1.36 1.08
C VAL A 85 8.37 0.07 1.06
N ILE A 86 9.19 0.36 0.05
CA ILE A 86 9.39 1.73 -0.43
C ILE A 86 8.38 2.01 -1.52
N ALA A 87 7.55 3.04 -1.34
CA ALA A 87 6.72 3.59 -2.39
C ALA A 87 7.46 4.68 -3.15
N ARG A 88 7.39 4.66 -4.48
CA ARG A 88 7.73 5.80 -5.35
C ARG A 88 6.51 6.19 -6.15
N ALA A 89 6.17 7.47 -6.11
CA ALA A 89 5.03 7.99 -6.84
C ALA A 89 5.33 9.36 -7.42
N LYS A 90 4.78 9.63 -8.60
CA LYS A 90 4.76 10.95 -9.22
C LYS A 90 3.32 11.33 -9.51
N SER A 91 2.88 12.48 -9.00
CA SER A 91 1.53 12.98 -9.20
C SER A 91 1.40 13.73 -10.51
N THR A 92 0.17 13.80 -11.02
CA THR A 92 -0.15 14.50 -12.28
C THR A 92 0.06 16.01 -12.23
N ASN A 93 0.19 16.59 -11.03
CA ASN A 93 0.57 17.99 -10.81
C ASN A 93 2.10 18.21 -10.77
N GLY A 94 2.91 17.18 -11.01
CA GLY A 94 4.37 17.25 -11.14
C GLY A 94 5.16 16.98 -9.85
N TYR A 95 4.52 16.85 -8.69
CA TYR A 95 5.22 16.47 -7.46
C TYR A 95 5.61 14.98 -7.46
N SER A 96 6.69 14.65 -6.77
CA SER A 96 7.14 13.27 -6.57
C SER A 96 7.31 12.98 -5.08
N MET A 97 7.08 11.74 -4.68
CA MET A 97 7.44 11.26 -3.35
C MET A 97 8.17 9.92 -3.43
N GLN A 98 9.09 9.76 -2.48
CA GLN A 98 9.45 8.46 -1.95
C GLN A 98 8.83 8.35 -0.54
N ASN A 99 8.22 7.23 -0.20
CA ASN A 99 7.55 7.04 1.08
C ASN A 99 7.78 5.61 1.63
N GLU A 100 7.73 5.44 2.94
CA GLU A 100 7.82 4.13 3.60
C GLU A 100 6.43 3.68 4.00
N HIS A 101 6.04 2.51 3.49
CA HIS A 101 4.73 1.91 3.76
C HIS A 101 4.92 0.52 4.38
N LEU A 102 3.90 0.05 5.08
CA LEU A 102 3.78 -1.33 5.53
C LEU A 102 2.36 -1.82 5.23
N PHE A 103 2.28 -2.85 4.39
CA PHE A 103 1.05 -3.61 4.22
C PHE A 103 1.02 -4.75 5.25
N LEU A 104 -0.06 -4.82 6.00
CA LEU A 104 -0.38 -5.92 6.90
C LEU A 104 -1.63 -6.62 6.36
N PHE A 105 -1.54 -7.90 6.08
CA PHE A 105 -2.66 -8.72 5.63
C PHE A 105 -2.95 -9.83 6.65
N GLU A 106 -4.22 -10.03 6.99
CA GLU A 106 -4.70 -11.21 7.71
C GLU A 106 -5.28 -12.21 6.72
N VAL A 107 -4.95 -13.47 6.90
CA VAL A 107 -5.35 -14.59 6.07
C VAL A 107 -6.23 -15.54 6.86
N ARG A 108 -7.33 -15.98 6.26
CA ARG A 108 -8.21 -17.02 6.80
C ARG A 108 -8.67 -17.92 5.65
N ASP A 109 -8.62 -19.23 5.85
CA ASP A 109 -9.05 -20.23 4.86
C ASP A 109 -8.45 -20.02 3.46
N GLY A 110 -7.18 -19.59 3.41
CA GLY A 110 -6.45 -19.34 2.17
C GLY A 110 -6.85 -18.05 1.44
N ARG A 111 -7.64 -17.17 2.06
CA ARG A 111 -8.05 -15.87 1.52
C ARG A 111 -7.58 -14.73 2.42
N ILE A 112 -7.26 -13.59 1.81
CA ILE A 112 -6.98 -12.37 2.57
C ILE A 112 -8.32 -11.77 3.00
N VAL A 113 -8.57 -11.74 4.31
CA VAL A 113 -9.84 -11.26 4.90
C VAL A 113 -9.74 -9.85 5.48
N HIS A 114 -8.53 -9.42 5.82
CA HIS A 114 -8.26 -8.06 6.28
C HIS A 114 -6.95 -7.53 5.71
N GLY A 115 -6.89 -6.23 5.43
CA GLY A 115 -5.68 -5.54 5.02
C GLY A 115 -5.57 -4.17 5.70
N ARG A 116 -4.36 -3.74 6.02
CA ARG A 116 -4.10 -2.38 6.52
C ARG A 116 -2.83 -1.82 5.93
N LEU A 117 -2.89 -0.56 5.50
CA LEU A 117 -1.73 0.21 5.09
C LEU A 117 -1.31 1.19 6.19
N TYR A 118 -0.09 1.03 6.69
CA TYR A 118 0.59 2.04 7.49
C TYR A 118 1.57 2.82 6.61
N ALA A 119 1.59 4.14 6.73
CA ALA A 119 2.44 5.01 5.92
C ALA A 119 2.77 6.30 6.68
N ASP A 120 3.83 6.99 6.28
CA ASP A 120 3.96 8.43 6.55
C ASP A 120 2.89 9.18 5.73
N THR A 121 1.73 9.40 6.36
CA THR A 121 0.57 10.01 5.72
C THR A 121 0.77 11.50 5.45
N ALA A 122 1.72 12.16 6.11
CA ALA A 122 2.00 13.57 5.86
C ALA A 122 2.51 13.78 4.44
N ARG A 123 3.42 12.92 3.96
CA ARG A 123 3.91 12.99 2.57
C ARG A 123 2.80 12.81 1.54
N GLY A 124 1.92 11.85 1.77
CA GLY A 124 0.77 11.61 0.89
C GLY A 124 -0.19 12.79 0.91
N ARG A 125 -0.55 13.28 2.10
CA ARG A 125 -1.47 14.41 2.27
C ARG A 125 -0.96 15.69 1.63
N ASP A 126 0.32 16.03 1.79
CA ASP A 126 0.90 17.23 1.19
C ASP A 126 0.67 17.26 -0.33
N ILE A 127 0.96 16.14 -1.02
CA ILE A 127 0.76 16.04 -2.48
C ILE A 127 -0.72 16.08 -2.85
N LEU A 128 -1.58 15.41 -2.10
CA LEU A 128 -3.04 15.37 -2.35
C LEU A 128 -3.69 16.74 -2.16
N GLU A 129 -3.10 17.60 -1.32
CA GLU A 129 -3.47 19.01 -1.13
C GLU A 129 -2.71 19.96 -2.08
N ASP A 130 -2.10 19.42 -3.14
CA ASP A 130 -1.35 20.16 -4.17
C ASP A 130 -0.16 20.96 -3.63
N ARG A 131 0.52 20.43 -2.60
CA ARG A 131 1.73 21.00 -2.00
C ARG A 131 2.93 20.06 -2.16
N PRO A 132 4.17 20.59 -2.21
CA PRO A 132 5.35 19.75 -2.17
C PRO A 132 5.46 19.01 -0.82
N PRO A 133 5.93 17.75 -0.78
CA PRO A 133 6.16 17.04 0.47
C PRO A 133 7.10 17.80 1.39
N LYS A 134 6.70 17.97 2.65
CA LYS A 134 7.55 18.63 3.63
C LYS A 134 8.77 17.76 3.97
N SER A 135 9.94 18.40 4.08
CA SER A 135 11.15 17.77 4.59
C SER A 135 11.88 18.75 5.53
N TYR A 136 12.52 18.20 6.55
CA TYR A 136 13.36 18.97 7.47
C TYR A 136 14.79 18.43 7.38
N PRO A 137 15.81 19.31 7.53
CA PRO A 137 17.19 18.85 7.59
C PRO A 137 17.40 17.96 8.82
N LYS A 138 18.29 16.97 8.71
CA LYS A 138 18.71 16.14 9.84
C LYS A 138 19.26 17.05 10.94
N MET A 139 18.67 16.97 12.14
CA MET A 139 19.20 17.64 13.31
C MET A 139 20.49 16.93 13.74
N ILE A 140 21.60 17.67 13.83
CA ILE A 140 22.84 17.19 14.42
C ILE A 140 22.81 17.57 15.90
N VAL A 141 22.74 16.57 16.76
CA VAL A 141 22.81 16.76 18.22
C VAL A 141 24.22 16.35 18.64
N GLY A 142 24.90 17.25 19.36
CA GLY A 142 26.24 17.05 19.92
C GLY A 142 26.23 16.27 21.22
#